data_AF-A0A4Q3C5G9-F1
#
_entry.id   AF-A0A4Q3C5G9-F1
#
_cell.length_a   1.000
_cell.length_b   1.000
_cell.length_c   1.000
_cell.angle_alpha   90.00
_cell.angle_beta   90.00
_cell.angle_gamma   90.00
#
_symmetry.space_group_name_H-M   'P 1'
#
loop_
_entity.id
_entity.type
_entity.pdbx_description
1 polymer ?
#
loop_
_entity_poly.entity_id
_entity_poly.type
_entity_poly.pdbx_seq_one_letter_code
_entity_poly.pdbx_strand_id
1 'polypeptide(L)'
;RSALSAVIHRTLDVEGTFDAGGWLAIGLAGHQPMIAESYISTGSLYLCTSAFLPLGLPADDPFWSAPPRAWTSRRAFSSRPFPVDVSLRY
;
A
#
# COMPACT_ATOMS: atom_id res chain seq x y z
N ARG A 1 5.16 -8.29 1.58
CA ARG A 1 4.03 -8.60 0.67
C ARG A 1 2.66 -8.31 1.29
N SER A 2 2.17 -9.08 2.28
CA SER A 2 0.76 -8.98 2.75
C SER A 2 0.26 -7.59 3.12
N ALA A 3 1.07 -6.79 3.83
CA ALA A 3 0.68 -5.42 4.20
C ALA A 3 0.57 -4.49 2.98
N LEU A 4 1.53 -4.55 2.07
CA LEU A 4 1.52 -3.77 0.83
C LEU A 4 0.30 -4.12 -0.03
N SER A 5 0.04 -5.41 -0.25
CA SER A 5 -1.15 -5.86 -0.98
C SER A 5 -2.44 -5.36 -0.33
N ALA A 6 -2.54 -5.41 1.01
CA ALA A 6 -3.71 -4.91 1.71
C ALA A 6 -3.93 -3.41 1.50
N VAL A 7 -2.86 -2.58 1.52
CA VAL A 7 -2.96 -1.15 1.23
C VAL A 7 -3.39 -0.91 -0.21
N ILE A 8 -2.73 -1.57 -1.18
CA ILE A 8 -3.04 -1.45 -2.61
C ILE A 8 -4.52 -1.73 -2.88
N HIS A 9 -5.04 -2.87 -2.41
CA HIS A 9 -6.45 -3.22 -2.59
C HIS A 9 -7.38 -2.25 -1.86
N ARG A 10 -7.02 -1.80 -0.65
CA ARG A 10 -7.85 -0.88 0.14
C ARG A 10 -8.02 0.49 -0.52
N THR A 11 -7.04 0.92 -1.34
CA THR A 11 -7.04 2.23 -2.01
C THR A 11 -7.48 2.13 -3.48
N LEU A 12 -7.06 1.10 -4.22
CA LEU A 12 -7.29 1.00 -5.66
C LEU A 12 -8.58 0.28 -6.04
N ASP A 13 -9.09 -0.64 -5.21
CA ASP A 13 -10.27 -1.45 -5.58
C ASP A 13 -11.60 -0.77 -5.20
N VAL A 14 -11.55 0.42 -4.58
CA VAL A 14 -12.75 1.14 -4.18
C VAL A 14 -13.43 1.77 -5.39
N GLU A 15 -14.75 1.63 -5.49
CA GLU A 15 -15.54 2.23 -6.56
C GLU A 15 -15.29 3.75 -6.64
N GLY A 16 -15.12 4.23 -7.87
CA GLY A 16 -14.81 5.64 -8.14
C GLY A 16 -13.35 6.03 -7.90
N THR A 17 -12.44 5.09 -7.57
CA THR A 17 -10.99 5.37 -7.59
C THR A 17 -10.50 5.64 -9.00
N PHE A 18 -11.09 4.99 -10.00
CA PHE A 18 -10.84 5.27 -11.42
C PHE A 18 -12.07 5.89 -12.06
N ASP A 19 -11.85 6.93 -12.88
CA ASP A 19 -12.90 7.51 -13.70
C ASP A 19 -13.22 6.65 -14.94
N ALA A 20 -14.17 7.09 -15.75
CA ALA A 20 -14.57 6.38 -16.97
C ALA A 20 -13.45 6.26 -18.02
N GLY A 21 -12.41 7.09 -17.93
CA GLY A 21 -11.22 7.05 -18.78
C GLY A 21 -10.10 6.18 -18.21
N GLY A 22 -10.28 5.58 -17.03
CA GLY A 22 -9.27 4.79 -16.34
C GLY A 22 -8.21 5.64 -15.61
N TRP A 23 -8.47 6.93 -15.38
CA TRP A 23 -7.57 7.79 -14.61
C TRP A 23 -7.91 7.77 -13.13
N LEU A 24 -6.88 7.95 -12.29
CA LEU A 24 -7.09 8.09 -10.85
C LEU A 24 -7.91 9.35 -10.56
N ALA A 25 -9.04 9.15 -9.90
CA ALA A 25 -9.83 10.22 -9.32
C ALA A 25 -9.13 10.76 -8.06
N ILE A 26 -9.33 12.04 -7.77
CA ILE A 26 -8.81 12.66 -6.55
C ILE A 26 -9.45 12.00 -5.33
N GLY A 27 -8.63 11.46 -4.43
CA GLY A 27 -9.04 10.84 -3.19
C GLY A 27 -7.98 9.86 -2.65
N LEU A 28 -8.25 9.27 -1.48
CA LEU A 28 -7.43 8.18 -0.93
C LEU A 28 -7.96 6.82 -1.41
N ALA A 29 -9.29 6.68 -1.43
CA ALA A 29 -9.99 5.50 -1.90
C ALA A 29 -11.41 5.91 -2.35
N GLY A 30 -11.66 5.88 -3.65
CA GLY A 30 -12.83 6.50 -4.28
C GLY A 30 -12.62 8.00 -4.61
N HIS A 31 -13.69 8.67 -5.02
CA HIS A 31 -13.67 10.10 -5.35
C HIS A 31 -13.93 10.96 -4.10
N GLN A 32 -12.88 11.58 -3.56
CA GLN A 32 -12.89 12.36 -2.32
C GLN A 32 -12.18 13.71 -2.52
N PRO A 33 -12.73 14.63 -3.32
CA PRO A 33 -12.03 15.87 -3.68
C PRO A 33 -11.75 16.81 -2.50
N MET A 34 -12.42 16.64 -1.35
CA MET A 34 -12.19 17.49 -0.17
C MET A 34 -10.81 17.35 0.47
N ILE A 35 -10.09 16.26 0.18
CA ILE A 35 -8.72 16.05 0.70
C ILE A 35 -7.65 16.54 -0.28
N ALA A 36 -8.05 17.17 -1.39
CA ALA A 36 -7.12 17.72 -2.36
C ALA A 36 -6.36 18.90 -1.77
N GLU A 37 -5.07 18.94 -2.01
CA GLU A 37 -4.26 20.12 -1.73
C GLU A 37 -4.12 20.91 -3.05
N SER A 38 -4.25 22.24 -2.98
CA SER A 38 -4.33 23.09 -4.18
C SER A 38 -3.09 23.04 -5.09
N TYR A 39 -1.95 22.57 -4.57
CA TYR A 39 -0.68 22.49 -5.30
C TYR A 39 -0.38 21.11 -5.90
N ILE A 40 -1.22 20.09 -5.64
CA ILE A 40 -1.08 18.74 -6.19
C ILE A 40 -2.43 18.26 -6.74
N SER A 41 -2.48 17.83 -7.99
CA SER A 41 -3.73 17.36 -8.62
C SER A 41 -4.26 16.08 -7.96
N THR A 42 -3.61 14.94 -8.22
CA THR A 42 -4.04 13.61 -7.74
C THR A 42 -3.08 13.04 -6.70
N GLY A 43 -2.39 13.91 -5.97
CA GLY A 43 -1.38 13.54 -4.98
C GLY A 43 0.01 13.24 -5.55
N SER A 44 0.93 12.84 -4.66
CA SER A 44 2.32 12.51 -4.98
C SER A 44 2.43 11.09 -5.55
N LEU A 45 1.84 10.84 -6.71
CA LEU A 45 1.80 9.52 -7.35
C LEU A 45 3.19 8.88 -7.48
N TYR A 46 4.22 9.69 -7.73
CA TYR A 46 5.61 9.22 -7.77
C TYR A 46 6.04 8.55 -6.45
N LEU A 47 5.68 9.09 -5.28
CA LEU A 47 5.96 8.45 -3.99
C LEU A 47 5.17 7.15 -3.85
N CYS A 48 3.90 7.14 -4.28
CA CYS A 48 3.05 5.95 -4.26
C CYS A 48 3.63 4.80 -5.08
N THR A 49 4.36 5.09 -6.17
CA THR A 49 5.02 4.04 -6.96
C THR A 49 6.08 3.25 -6.18
N SER A 50 6.54 3.74 -5.02
CA SER A 50 7.41 2.99 -4.11
C SER A 50 6.80 1.66 -3.65
N ALA A 51 5.47 1.54 -3.66
CA ALA A 51 4.77 0.28 -3.39
C ALA A 51 5.16 -0.84 -4.38
N PHE A 52 5.65 -0.48 -5.56
CA PHE A 52 6.06 -1.40 -6.63
C PHE A 52 7.56 -1.69 -6.68
N LEU A 53 8.37 -1.14 -5.75
CA LEU A 53 9.80 -1.48 -5.64
C LEU A 53 10.09 -2.98 -5.63
N PRO A 54 9.26 -3.86 -5.01
CA PRO A 54 9.50 -5.29 -5.04
C PRO A 54 9.54 -5.89 -6.45
N LEU A 55 8.96 -5.26 -7.47
CA LEU A 55 9.05 -5.73 -8.87
C LEU A 55 10.48 -5.78 -9.39
N GLY A 56 11.43 -5.10 -8.74
CA GLY A 56 12.86 -5.20 -9.06
C GLY A 56 13.55 -6.44 -8.47
N LEU A 57 12.86 -7.25 -7.67
CA LEU A 57 13.42 -8.47 -7.08
C LEU A 57 13.49 -9.60 -8.12
N PRO A 58 14.46 -10.53 -8.00
CA PRO A 58 14.49 -11.75 -8.78
C PRO A 58 13.18 -12.54 -8.71
N ALA A 59 12.85 -13.28 -9.77
CA ALA A 59 11.59 -14.03 -9.84
C ALA A 59 11.50 -15.15 -8.78
N ASP A 60 12.64 -15.65 -8.31
CA ASP A 60 12.78 -16.68 -7.28
C ASP A 60 12.93 -16.10 -5.86
N ASP A 61 12.90 -14.77 -5.70
CA ASP A 61 13.01 -14.13 -4.39
C ASP A 61 11.90 -14.62 -3.44
N PRO A 62 12.21 -14.95 -2.17
CA PRO A 62 11.22 -15.37 -1.18
C PRO A 62 10.05 -14.40 -1.00
N PHE A 63 10.22 -13.12 -1.34
CA PHE A 63 9.14 -12.15 -1.38
C PHE A 63 7.95 -12.64 -2.20
N TRP A 64 8.17 -13.38 -3.30
CA TRP A 64 7.11 -13.89 -4.18
C TRP A 64 6.48 -15.19 -3.68
N SER A 65 7.30 -16.12 -3.18
CA SER A 65 6.88 -17.50 -2.89
C SER A 65 6.60 -17.79 -1.41
N ALA A 66 7.19 -17.04 -0.49
CA ALA A 66 7.04 -17.31 0.94
C ALA A 66 5.56 -17.18 1.37
N PRO A 67 5.07 -17.99 2.32
CA PRO A 67 3.70 -17.93 2.80
C PRO A 67 3.30 -16.53 3.29
N PRO A 68 2.05 -16.09 3.08
CA PRO A 68 1.58 -14.81 3.59
C PRO A 68 1.65 -14.78 5.12
N ARG A 69 2.19 -13.70 5.67
CA ARG A 69 2.28 -13.47 7.12
C ARG A 69 1.55 -12.21 7.52
N ALA A 70 0.99 -12.21 8.73
CA ALA A 70 0.44 -11.00 9.32
C ALA A 70 1.57 -10.03 9.68
N TRP A 71 1.45 -8.77 9.24
CA TRP A 71 2.39 -7.71 9.62
C TRP A 71 2.17 -7.25 11.06
N THR A 72 3.13 -6.52 11.61
CA THR A 72 3.18 -6.12 13.02
C THR A 72 1.88 -5.48 13.50
N SER A 73 1.40 -4.44 12.83
CA SER A 73 0.17 -3.75 13.23
C SER A 73 -1.06 -4.68 13.19
N ARG A 74 -1.19 -5.53 12.18
CA ARG A 74 -2.29 -6.52 12.13
C ARG A 74 -2.26 -7.47 13.30
N ARG A 75 -1.08 -7.92 13.75
CA ARG A 75 -0.93 -8.77 14.94
C ARG A 75 -1.29 -8.01 16.21
N ALA A 76 -0.79 -6.78 16.35
CA ALA A 76 -1.05 -5.92 17.51
C ALA A 76 -2.55 -5.65 17.71
N PHE A 77 -3.27 -5.24 16.65
CA PHE A 77 -4.71 -4.97 16.70
C PHE A 77 -5.60 -6.21 16.81
N SER A 78 -5.02 -7.42 16.72
CA SER A 78 -5.74 -8.68 16.93
C SER A 78 -5.29 -9.43 18.19
N SER A 79 -4.65 -8.72 19.13
CA SER A 79 -4.17 -9.26 20.41
C SER A 79 -3.25 -10.48 20.26
N ARG A 80 -2.59 -10.62 19.10
CA ARG A 80 -1.60 -11.68 18.87
C ARG A 80 -0.22 -11.18 19.32
N PRO A 81 0.65 -12.06 19.84
CA PRO A 81 2.04 -11.69 20.14
C PRO A 81 2.72 -11.09 18.92
N PHE A 82 3.66 -10.17 19.07
CA PHE A 82 4.53 -9.61 18.02
C PHE A 82 5.86 -9.14 18.65
N PRO A 83 6.97 -9.11 17.90
CA PRO A 83 8.27 -8.68 18.45
C PRO A 83 8.28 -7.18 18.73
N VAL A 84 9.09 -6.75 19.71
CA VAL A 84 9.43 -5.33 19.91
C VAL A 84 10.17 -4.83 18.67
N ASP A 85 9.77 -3.65 18.19
CA ASP A 85 10.45 -3.00 17.07
C ASP A 85 11.83 -2.51 17.52
N VAL A 86 12.85 -2.88 16.76
CA VAL A 86 14.26 -2.55 17.05
C VAL A 86 14.96 -2.17 15.76
N SER A 87 15.92 -1.25 15.83
CA SER A 87 16.77 -0.95 14.69
C SER A 87 17.56 -2.20 14.27
N LEU A 88 17.77 -2.35 12.95
CA LEU A 88 18.68 -3.37 12.44
C LEU A 88 20.08 -3.06 12.98
N ARG A 89 20.68 -4.04 13.65
CA ARG A 89 22.09 -3.99 14.02
C ARG A 89 22.87 -4.53 12.83
N TYR A 90 23.71 -3.67 12.24
CA TYR A 90 24.68 -4.06 11.22
C TYR A 90 25.84 -4.83 11.84
#